data_AF-A0A0B1U589-F1
#
_entry.id   AF-A0A0B1U589-F1
#
_cell.length_a   1.000
_cell.length_b   1.000
_cell.length_c   1.000
_cell.angle_alpha   90.00
_cell.angle_beta   90.00
_cell.angle_gamma   90.00
#
_symmetry.space_group_name_H-M   'P 1'
#
loop_
_entity.id
_entity.type
_entity.pdbx_description
1 polymer ?
#
loop_
_entity_poly.entity_id
_entity_poly.type
_entity_poly.pdbx_seq_one_letter_code
_entity_poly.pdbx_strand_id
1 'polypeptide(L)'
;MSETTRETCLESLKTAFDVADEAYVYAVSSEAPQEQQDTLYTAKLKAEKLYLKAVESSLFEDKPEVDALTQHLDAAIKKAKDSLNHLESIAKIIEAIAKILEWAGKLVPYFL
;
A
#
# COMPACT_ATOMS: atom_id res chain seq x y z
N MET A 1 -25.82 -1.24 -7.43
CA MET A 1 -24.58 -0.53 -7.07
C MET A 1 -23.48 -1.58 -7.07
N SER A 2 -22.73 -1.74 -8.17
CA SER A 2 -21.60 -2.69 -8.24
C SER A 2 -20.56 -2.36 -9.32
N GLU A 3 -20.65 -1.20 -9.99
CA GLU A 3 -19.62 -0.79 -10.97
C GLU A 3 -18.38 -0.17 -10.28
N THR A 4 -18.47 0.14 -8.99
CA THR A 4 -17.44 0.87 -8.26
C THR A 4 -16.34 -0.03 -7.67
N THR A 5 -16.53 -1.35 -7.60
CA THR A 5 -15.65 -2.22 -6.79
C THR A 5 -14.25 -2.35 -7.39
N ARG A 6 -14.14 -2.52 -8.72
CA ARG A 6 -12.84 -2.74 -9.38
C ARG A 6 -11.93 -1.53 -9.44
N GLU A 7 -12.48 -0.43 -9.91
CA GLU A 7 -11.72 0.81 -10.07
C GLU A 7 -11.23 1.29 -8.70
N THR A 8 -12.07 1.21 -7.67
CA THR A 8 -11.70 1.54 -6.29
C THR A 8 -10.61 0.62 -5.75
N CYS A 9 -10.70 -0.71 -5.93
CA CYS A 9 -9.67 -1.63 -5.42
C CYS A 9 -8.29 -1.40 -6.07
N LEU A 10 -8.26 -1.18 -7.39
CA LEU A 10 -7.02 -0.85 -8.10
C LEU A 10 -6.47 0.51 -7.67
N GLU A 11 -7.35 1.49 -7.44
CA GLU A 11 -6.96 2.81 -6.94
C GLU A 11 -6.37 2.74 -5.53
N SER A 12 -6.93 1.92 -4.63
CA SER A 12 -6.37 1.68 -3.30
C SER A 12 -4.98 1.04 -3.37
N LEU A 13 -4.78 0.04 -4.24
CA LEU A 13 -3.46 -0.58 -4.46
C LEU A 13 -2.46 0.39 -5.07
N LYS A 14 -2.89 1.25 -6.01
CA LYS A 14 -2.05 2.32 -6.55
C LYS A 14 -1.64 3.30 -5.44
N THR A 15 -2.60 3.71 -4.62
CA THR A 15 -2.35 4.63 -3.51
C THR A 15 -1.41 4.03 -2.46
N ALA A 16 -1.49 2.73 -2.21
CA ALA A 16 -0.54 2.01 -1.36
C ALA A 16 0.89 2.08 -1.90
N PHE A 17 1.07 1.94 -3.21
CA PHE A 17 2.37 2.13 -3.86
C PHE A 17 2.85 3.58 -3.74
N ASP A 18 2.01 4.55 -4.07
CA ASP A 18 2.36 5.98 -4.01
C ASP A 18 2.83 6.38 -2.60
N VAL A 19 2.16 5.90 -1.54
CA VAL A 19 2.53 6.16 -0.14
C VAL A 19 3.84 5.47 0.26
N ALA A 20 4.11 4.26 -0.23
CA ALA A 20 5.37 3.58 0.02
C ALA A 20 6.55 4.29 -0.66
N ASP A 21 6.33 4.85 -1.86
CA ASP A 21 7.32 5.68 -2.55
C ASP A 21 7.58 6.98 -1.78
N GLU A 22 6.52 7.66 -1.35
CA GLU A 22 6.61 8.90 -0.57
C GLU A 22 7.38 8.70 0.75
N ALA A 23 7.12 7.58 1.44
CA ALA A 23 7.87 7.19 2.64
C ALA A 23 9.36 6.95 2.36
N TYR A 24 9.69 6.30 1.24
CA TYR A 24 11.09 6.10 0.84
C TYR A 24 11.78 7.43 0.52
N VAL A 25 11.13 8.30 -0.27
CA VAL A 25 11.65 9.64 -0.60
C VAL A 25 11.89 10.46 0.66
N TYR A 26 10.97 10.39 1.62
CA TYR A 26 11.14 11.05 2.92
C TYR A 26 12.38 10.53 3.66
N ALA A 27 12.56 9.21 3.77
CA ALA A 27 13.69 8.62 4.46
C ALA A 27 15.06 8.96 3.81
N VAL A 28 15.12 9.01 2.48
CA VAL A 28 16.33 9.46 1.76
C VAL A 28 16.59 10.94 2.05
N SER A 29 15.56 11.78 1.97
CA SER A 29 15.68 13.24 2.16
C SER A 29 16.01 13.64 3.59
N SER A 30 15.62 12.81 4.57
CA SER A 30 15.91 13.03 5.99
C SER A 30 17.23 12.39 6.45
N GLU A 31 18.04 11.88 5.53
CA GLU A 31 19.31 11.17 5.82
C GLU A 31 19.12 10.04 6.86
N ALA A 32 18.03 9.28 6.72
CA ALA A 32 17.75 8.15 7.59
C ALA A 32 18.89 7.12 7.57
N PRO A 33 19.07 6.31 8.62
CA PRO A 33 19.97 5.17 8.57
C PRO A 33 19.74 4.31 7.32
N GLN A 34 20.82 3.88 6.66
CA GLN A 34 20.75 3.13 5.40
C GLN A 34 19.82 1.91 5.48
N GLU A 35 19.84 1.20 6.62
CA GLU A 35 18.95 0.05 6.87
C GLU A 35 17.46 0.42 6.75
N GLN A 36 17.06 1.61 7.22
CA GLN A 36 15.68 2.09 7.13
C GLN A 36 15.34 2.52 5.69
N GLN A 37 16.28 3.12 4.98
CA GLN A 37 16.13 3.45 3.56
C GLN A 37 15.95 2.16 2.72
N ASP A 38 16.78 1.14 2.94
CA ASP A 38 16.73 -0.14 2.23
C ASP A 38 15.43 -0.90 2.53
N THR A 39 14.96 -0.83 3.78
CA THR A 39 13.67 -1.41 4.19
C THR A 39 12.51 -0.77 3.43
N LEU A 40 12.47 0.56 3.38
CA LEU A 40 11.42 1.30 2.66
C LEU A 40 11.53 1.13 1.14
N TYR A 41 12.75 1.05 0.60
CA TYR A 41 12.97 0.74 -0.81
C TYR A 41 12.42 -0.65 -1.18
N THR A 42 12.72 -1.66 -0.36
CA THR A 42 12.19 -3.02 -0.55
C THR A 42 10.67 -3.04 -0.44
N ALA A 43 10.11 -2.28 0.50
CA ALA A 43 8.67 -2.14 0.67
C ALA A 43 8.00 -1.48 -0.55
N LYS A 44 8.57 -0.40 -1.09
CA LYS A 44 8.15 0.24 -2.34
C LYS A 44 8.11 -0.75 -3.50
N LEU A 45 9.20 -1.49 -3.74
CA LEU A 45 9.27 -2.49 -4.81
C LEU A 45 8.22 -3.59 -4.64
N LYS A 46 7.92 -3.98 -3.40
CA LYS A 46 6.88 -4.96 -3.12
C LYS A 46 5.49 -4.40 -3.42
N ALA A 47 5.19 -3.16 -3.02
CA ALA A 47 3.91 -2.50 -3.32
C ALA A 47 3.71 -2.37 -4.83
N GLU A 48 4.76 -1.96 -5.57
CA GLU A 48 4.75 -1.86 -7.02
C GLU A 48 4.43 -3.21 -7.68
N LYS A 49 5.10 -4.30 -7.26
CA LYS A 49 4.82 -5.65 -7.77
C LYS A 49 3.38 -6.10 -7.49
N LEU A 50 2.83 -5.78 -6.33
CA LEU A 50 1.45 -6.10 -5.99
C LEU A 50 0.46 -5.32 -6.88
N TYR A 51 0.73 -4.04 -7.12
CA TYR A 51 -0.08 -3.20 -8.01
C TYR A 51 -0.03 -3.70 -9.46
N LEU A 52 1.17 -3.92 -10.01
CA LEU A 52 1.33 -4.44 -11.38
C LEU A 52 0.63 -5.78 -11.57
N LYS A 53 0.78 -6.69 -10.60
CA LYS A 53 0.09 -7.99 -10.63
C LYS A 53 -1.42 -7.83 -10.62
N ALA A 54 -1.97 -6.87 -9.87
CA ALA A 54 -3.40 -6.58 -9.88
C ALA A 54 -3.88 -5.95 -11.21
N VAL A 55 -3.04 -5.14 -11.87
CA VAL A 55 -3.34 -4.52 -13.17
C VAL A 55 -3.31 -5.54 -14.32
N GLU A 56 -2.33 -6.44 -14.33
CA GLU A 56 -2.22 -7.55 -15.32
C GLU A 56 -3.39 -8.52 -15.23
N SER A 57 -4.07 -8.52 -14.10
CA SER A 57 -5.20 -9.36 -13.76
C SER A 57 -6.55 -8.65 -13.98
N SER A 58 -7.56 -9.39 -14.41
CA SER A 58 -8.95 -8.92 -14.47
C SER A 58 -9.69 -9.30 -13.19
N LEU A 59 -10.35 -8.33 -12.55
CA LEU A 59 -11.16 -8.59 -11.37
C LEU A 59 -12.33 -9.51 -11.73
N PHE A 60 -12.28 -10.74 -11.23
CA PHE A 60 -13.37 -11.70 -11.32
C PHE A 60 -13.89 -12.02 -9.92
N GLU A 61 -15.20 -11.92 -9.79
CA GLU A 61 -16.03 -12.17 -8.60
C GLU A 61 -16.18 -10.98 -7.63
N ASP A 62 -17.37 -10.38 -7.68
CA ASP A 62 -17.89 -9.44 -6.70
C ASP A 62 -18.10 -10.20 -5.37
N LYS A 63 -17.14 -10.06 -4.44
CA LYS A 63 -17.13 -10.77 -3.15
C LYS A 63 -17.08 -9.77 -1.99
N PRO A 64 -17.95 -9.91 -0.97
CA PRO A 64 -17.94 -9.05 0.23
C PRO A 64 -16.58 -9.03 0.97
N GLU A 65 -15.79 -10.10 0.82
CA GLU A 65 -14.45 -10.23 1.39
C GLU A 65 -13.47 -9.23 0.77
N VAL A 66 -13.61 -8.94 -0.54
CA VAL A 66 -12.78 -7.97 -1.26
C VAL A 66 -13.06 -6.56 -0.74
N ASP A 67 -14.33 -6.20 -0.56
CA ASP A 67 -14.71 -4.90 0.01
C ASP A 67 -14.15 -4.67 1.41
N ALA A 68 -14.24 -5.69 2.28
CA ALA A 68 -13.69 -5.62 3.63
C ALA A 68 -12.17 -5.46 3.62
N LEU A 69 -11.46 -6.20 2.76
CA LEU A 69 -10.02 -6.10 2.59
C LEU A 69 -9.59 -4.73 2.05
N THR A 70 -10.34 -4.17 1.10
CA THR A 70 -10.10 -2.82 0.56
C THR A 70 -10.28 -1.76 1.63
N GLN A 71 -11.32 -1.85 2.47
CA GLN A 71 -11.48 -0.92 3.60
C GLN A 71 -10.32 -1.00 4.60
N HIS A 72 -9.82 -2.21 4.89
CA HIS A 72 -8.63 -2.38 5.74
C HIS A 72 -7.38 -1.77 5.11
N LEU A 73 -7.21 -1.92 3.79
CA LEU A 73 -6.12 -1.30 3.05
C LEU A 73 -6.21 0.22 3.10
N ASP A 74 -7.37 0.80 2.82
CA ASP A 74 -7.60 2.25 2.85
C ASP A 74 -7.34 2.85 4.24
N ALA A 75 -7.76 2.15 5.29
CA ALA A 75 -7.48 2.56 6.67
C ALA A 75 -5.97 2.54 6.97
N ALA A 76 -5.24 1.53 6.48
CA ALA A 76 -3.80 1.46 6.63
C ALA A 76 -3.07 2.57 5.85
N ILE A 77 -3.52 2.85 4.62
CA ILE A 77 -3.03 3.96 3.78
C ILE A 77 -3.21 5.29 4.49
N LYS A 78 -4.41 5.56 4.99
CA LYS A 78 -4.70 6.79 5.73
C LYS A 78 -3.75 6.96 6.92
N LYS A 79 -3.55 5.89 7.69
CA LYS A 79 -2.64 5.92 8.84
C LYS A 79 -1.19 6.21 8.44
N ALA A 80 -0.69 5.61 7.37
CA ALA A 80 0.67 5.90 6.89
C ALA A 80 0.82 7.33 6.38
N LYS A 81 -0.19 7.87 5.67
CA LYS A 81 -0.22 9.28 5.25
C LYS A 81 -0.22 10.20 6.46
N ASP A 82 -1.01 9.90 7.50
CA ASP A 82 -1.00 10.69 8.73
C ASP A 82 0.39 10.65 9.40
N SER A 83 1.04 9.49 9.47
CA SER A 83 2.42 9.38 9.98
C SER A 83 3.43 10.20 9.16
N LEU A 84 3.31 10.24 7.83
CA LEU A 84 4.15 11.06 6.94
C LEU A 84 3.88 12.55 7.11
N ASN A 85 2.62 12.97 7.10
CA ASN A 85 2.20 14.37 7.24
C ASN A 85 2.62 14.96 8.60
N HIS A 86 2.63 14.14 9.65
CA HIS A 86 3.08 14.52 10.97
C HIS A 86 4.58 14.27 11.23
N LEU A 87 5.33 13.85 10.20
CA LEU A 87 6.77 13.60 10.27
C LEU A 87 7.13 12.69 11.45
N GLU A 88 6.34 11.63 11.67
CA GLU A 88 6.63 10.65 12.71
C GLU A 88 7.99 9.97 12.47
N SER A 89 8.50 9.26 13.48
CA SER A 89 9.75 8.52 13.34
C SER A 89 9.66 7.50 12.20
N ILE A 90 10.77 7.31 11.50
CA ILE A 90 10.84 6.41 10.34
C ILE A 90 10.52 4.97 10.73
N ALA A 91 10.85 4.54 11.94
CA ALA A 91 10.44 3.24 12.47
C ALA A 91 8.90 3.07 12.47
N LYS A 92 8.15 4.09 12.90
CA LYS A 92 6.68 4.06 12.86
C LYS A 92 6.14 4.08 11.44
N ILE A 93 6.78 4.84 10.55
CA ILE A 93 6.44 4.86 9.12
C ILE A 93 6.63 3.45 8.53
N ILE A 94 7.75 2.78 8.80
CA ILE A 94 8.01 1.39 8.39
C ILE A 94 6.91 0.45 8.90
N GLU A 95 6.51 0.56 10.16
CA GLU A 95 5.40 -0.25 10.72
C GLU A 95 4.07 0.00 9.98
N ALA A 96 3.78 1.25 9.62
CA ALA A 96 2.58 1.61 8.88
C ALA A 96 2.60 1.05 7.44
N ILE A 97 3.74 1.18 6.74
CA ILE A 97 3.93 0.62 5.39
C ILE A 97 3.85 -0.91 5.42
N ALA A 98 4.38 -1.58 6.44
CA ALA A 98 4.29 -3.04 6.57
C ALA A 98 2.82 -3.51 6.63
N LYS A 99 1.94 -2.76 7.32
CA LYS A 99 0.50 -3.05 7.37
C LYS A 99 -0.19 -2.84 6.02
N ILE A 100 0.18 -1.80 5.28
CA ILE A 100 -0.31 -1.59 3.90
C ILE A 100 0.02 -2.81 3.04
N LEU A 101 1.28 -3.27 3.09
CA LEU A 101 1.73 -4.43 2.31
C LEU A 101 1.05 -5.73 2.71
N GLU A 102 0.71 -5.90 3.99
CA GLU A 102 -0.04 -7.06 4.46
C GLU A 102 -1.43 -7.11 3.82
N TRP A 103 -2.19 -6.01 3.88
CA TRP A 103 -3.55 -5.96 3.34
C TRP A 103 -3.57 -6.00 1.81
N ALA A 104 -2.67 -5.26 1.15
CA ALA A 104 -2.50 -5.34 -0.30
C ALA A 104 -2.15 -6.77 -0.75
N GLY A 105 -1.27 -7.46 -0.01
CA GLY A 105 -0.91 -8.85 -0.28
C GLY A 105 -2.07 -9.83 -0.13
N LYS A 106 -3.01 -9.58 0.80
CA LYS A 106 -4.25 -10.35 0.94
C LYS A 106 -5.26 -10.06 -0.17
N LEU A 107 -5.26 -8.85 -0.73
CA LEU A 107 -6.16 -8.44 -1.80
C LEU A 107 -5.73 -9.01 -3.18
N VAL A 108 -4.43 -9.07 -3.46
CA VAL A 108 -3.89 -9.50 -4.77
C VAL A 108 -4.39 -10.87 -5.28
N PRO A 109 -4.54 -11.93 -4.46
CA PRO A 109 -5.09 -13.21 -4.91
C PRO A 109 -6.50 -13.12 -5.50
N TYR A 110 -7.29 -12.09 -5.16
CA TYR A 110 -8.64 -11.88 -5.69
C TYR A 110 -8.64 -11.22 -7.08
N PHE A 111 -7.47 -10.88 -7.60
CA PHE A 111 -7.31 -10.42 -8.98
C PHE A 111 -6.90 -11.58 -9.92
N LEU A 112 -6.37 -12.69 -9.41
CA LEU A 112 -5.89 -13.83 -10.22
C LEU A 112 -6.99 -14.81 -10.62
#